data_AF-A0A2S7AZV4-F1
#
_entry.id   AF-A0A2S7AZV4-F1
#
_cell.length_a   1.000
_cell.length_b   1.000
_cell.length_c   1.000
_cell.angle_alpha   90.00
_cell.angle_beta   90.00
_cell.angle_gamma   90.00
#
_symmetry.space_group_name_H-M   'P 1'
#
loop_
_entity.id
_entity.type
_entity.pdbx_description
1 polymer ?
#
loop_
_entity_poly.entity_id
_entity_poly.type
_entity_poly.pdbx_seq_one_letter_code
_entity_poly.pdbx_strand_id
1 'polypeptide(L)'
;LVTDAGFRTPWFRAVSAMGWDWVGRLRGRTQVKPQDVPDDAAQWIDSRRLHGLASNRAHALPPMQANRSDPLDCRLVLYAKTPQGR
;
A
#
# COMPACT_ATOMS: atom_id res chain seq x y z
N LEU A 1 10.18 -5.65 -10.15
CA LEU A 1 8.97 -5.84 -11.00
C LEU A 1 8.00 -4.69 -10.78
N VAL A 2 7.32 -4.21 -11.83
CA VAL A 2 6.30 -3.16 -11.72
C VAL A 2 4.95 -3.74 -12.16
N THR A 3 3.91 -3.56 -11.34
CA THR A 3 2.59 -4.12 -11.64
C THR A 3 1.47 -3.10 -11.48
N ASP A 4 0.45 -3.21 -12.34
CA ASP A 4 -0.83 -2.54 -12.11
C ASP A 4 -1.65 -3.27 -11.01
N ALA A 5 -2.81 -2.72 -10.67
CA ALA A 5 -3.63 -3.02 -9.50
C ALA A 5 -4.28 -4.42 -9.43
N GLY A 6 -3.84 -5.37 -10.27
CA GLY A 6 -4.34 -6.75 -10.28
C GLY A 6 -3.67 -7.67 -9.27
N PHE A 7 -2.49 -7.31 -8.76
CA PHE A 7 -1.69 -8.17 -7.89
C PHE A 7 -1.93 -7.86 -6.41
N ARG A 8 -1.95 -8.93 -5.59
CA ARG A 8 -2.21 -8.89 -4.15
C ARG A 8 -1.04 -9.48 -3.38
N THR A 9 -1.12 -9.45 -2.05
CA THR A 9 -0.11 -9.93 -1.10
C THR A 9 0.60 -11.24 -1.51
N PRO A 10 -0.09 -12.31 -1.96
CA PRO A 10 0.61 -13.55 -2.32
C PRO A 10 1.63 -13.38 -3.45
N TRP A 11 1.33 -12.54 -4.45
CA TRP A 11 2.25 -12.27 -5.54
C TRP A 11 3.47 -11.47 -5.07
N PHE A 12 3.25 -10.44 -4.24
CA PHE A 12 4.35 -9.65 -3.66
C PHE A 12 5.31 -10.52 -2.85
N ARG A 13 4.78 -11.44 -2.03
CA ARG A 13 5.58 -12.40 -1.28
C ARG A 13 6.37 -13.34 -2.18
N ALA A 14 5.75 -13.88 -3.23
CA ALA A 14 6.44 -14.76 -4.17
C ALA A 14 7.62 -14.04 -4.86
N VAL A 15 7.44 -12.78 -5.25
CA VAL A 15 8.50 -11.96 -5.85
C VAL A 15 9.63 -11.69 -4.85
N SER A 16 9.28 -11.32 -3.61
CA SER A 16 10.28 -11.14 -2.56
C SER A 16 11.03 -12.43 -2.21
N ALA A 17 10.37 -13.59 -2.24
CA ALA A 17 11.00 -14.89 -2.01
C ALA A 17 12.02 -15.28 -3.10
N MET A 18 11.87 -14.72 -4.31
CA MET A 18 12.86 -14.84 -5.39
C MET A 18 14.03 -13.84 -5.24
N GLY A 19 14.05 -13.03 -4.18
CA GLY A 19 15.04 -11.99 -3.94
C GLY A 19 14.84 -10.76 -4.84
N TRP A 20 13.65 -10.56 -5.38
CA TRP A 20 13.34 -9.46 -6.29
C TRP A 20 12.50 -8.38 -5.60
N ASP A 21 12.75 -7.13 -5.97
CA ASP A 21 11.94 -6.00 -5.55
C ASP A 21 10.68 -5.84 -6.41
N TRP A 22 9.66 -5.20 -5.86
CA TRP A 22 8.41 -4.92 -6.55
C TRP A 22 7.88 -3.51 -6.26
N VAL A 23 7.15 -2.97 -7.23
CA VAL A 23 6.35 -1.75 -7.09
C VAL A 23 4.96 -2.07 -7.62
N GLY A 24 3.97 -1.96 -6.75
CA GLY A 24 2.58 -2.21 -7.06
C GLY A 24 1.69 -1.06 -6.62
N ARG A 25 0.54 -0.92 -7.27
CA ARG A 25 -0.49 0.03 -6.86
C ARG A 25 -1.55 -0.65 -6.01
N LEU A 26 -1.79 -0.13 -4.81
CA LEU A 26 -2.94 -0.53 -4.00
C LEU A 26 -4.24 0.02 -4.60
N ARG A 27 -5.30 -0.80 -4.59
CA ARG A 27 -6.66 -0.40 -5.00
C ARG A 27 -7.70 -1.01 -4.09
N GLY A 28 -8.91 -0.43 -4.18
CA GLY A 28 -10.09 -0.99 -3.55
C GLY A 28 -10.03 -0.86 -2.04
N ARG A 29 -10.40 -1.93 -1.33
CA ARG A 29 -10.54 -1.94 0.13
C ARG A 29 -9.34 -2.56 0.84
N THR A 30 -8.16 -2.55 0.21
CA THR A 30 -6.94 -3.05 0.87
C THR A 30 -6.76 -2.31 2.19
N GLN A 31 -6.72 -3.06 3.28
CA GLN A 31 -6.50 -2.49 4.59
C GLN A 31 -5.00 -2.29 4.82
N VAL A 32 -4.65 -1.17 5.44
CA VAL A 32 -3.28 -0.82 5.80
C VAL A 32 -3.24 -0.28 7.23
N LYS A 33 -2.12 -0.47 7.91
CA LYS A 33 -1.82 0.15 9.21
C LYS A 33 -0.32 0.43 9.35
N PRO A 34 0.10 1.39 10.20
CA PRO A 34 1.49 1.50 10.61
C PRO A 34 2.00 0.22 11.31
N GLN A 35 3.29 -0.06 11.21
CA GLN A 35 3.89 -1.21 11.90
C GLN A 35 3.98 -1.00 13.42
N ASP A 36 4.09 0.26 13.87
CA ASP A 36 4.28 0.65 15.26
C ASP A 36 2.98 0.69 16.08
N VAL A 37 1.82 0.52 15.45
CA VAL A 37 0.53 0.43 16.15
C VAL A 37 0.15 -1.02 16.46
N PRO A 38 -0.55 -1.28 17.59
CA PRO A 38 -1.03 -2.60 17.93
C PRO A 38 -1.79 -3.27 16.79
N ASP A 39 -1.67 -4.60 16.68
CA ASP A 39 -2.42 -5.37 15.69
C ASP A 39 -3.87 -5.60 16.15
N ASP A 40 -4.63 -4.51 16.17
CA ASP A 40 -6.07 -4.49 16.44
C ASP A 40 -6.83 -4.16 15.16
N ALA A 41 -7.94 -4.87 14.90
CA ALA A 41 -8.79 -4.67 13.73
C ALA A 41 -9.24 -3.21 13.54
N ALA A 42 -9.37 -2.43 14.61
CA ALA A 42 -9.72 -1.01 14.59
C ALA A 42 -8.62 -0.10 14.01
N GLN A 43 -7.36 -0.54 14.06
CA GLN A 43 -6.21 0.22 13.53
C GLN A 43 -6.07 0.08 12.00
N TRP A 44 -6.70 -0.94 11.41
CA TRP A 44 -6.65 -1.22 9.99
C TRP A 44 -7.62 -0.34 9.20
N ILE A 45 -7.08 0.62 8.45
CA ILE A 45 -7.88 1.52 7.62
C ILE A 45 -7.89 1.12 6.16
N ASP A 46 -8.98 1.42 5.46
CA ASP A 46 -9.06 1.27 4.01
C ASP A 46 -8.09 2.23 3.30
N SER A 47 -7.29 1.74 2.36
CA SER A 47 -6.33 2.54 1.59
C SER A 47 -6.94 3.79 0.94
N ARG A 48 -8.24 3.80 0.63
CA ARG A 48 -8.95 4.97 0.08
C ARG A 48 -8.98 6.15 1.05
N ARG A 49 -8.93 5.91 2.36
CA ARG A 49 -8.84 6.98 3.37
C ARG A 49 -7.56 7.79 3.22
N LEU A 50 -6.50 7.19 2.67
CA LEU A 50 -5.22 7.86 2.43
C LEU A 50 -5.22 8.73 1.17
N HIS A 51 -6.21 8.60 0.28
CA HIS A 51 -6.25 9.40 -0.95
C HIS A 51 -6.35 10.91 -0.67
N GLY A 52 -7.03 11.31 0.42
CA GLY A 52 -7.13 12.70 0.83
C GLY A 52 -5.79 13.30 1.31
N LEU A 53 -4.82 12.45 1.66
CA LEU A 53 -3.47 12.85 2.06
C LEU A 53 -2.48 12.86 0.87
N ALA A 54 -2.90 12.33 -0.28
CA ALA A 54 -2.05 12.25 -1.46
C ALA A 54 -1.94 13.62 -2.14
N SER A 55 -0.73 13.93 -2.60
CA SER A 55 -0.45 15.17 -3.34
C SER A 55 0.35 14.85 -4.61
N ASN A 56 0.61 15.87 -5.42
CA ASN A 56 1.48 15.77 -6.59
C ASN A 56 2.97 15.59 -6.24
N ARG A 57 3.32 15.56 -4.96
CA ARG A 57 4.62 15.14 -4.46
C ARG A 57 4.50 13.77 -3.81
N ALA A 58 5.36 12.84 -4.22
CA ALA A 58 5.44 11.53 -3.60
C ALA A 58 5.78 11.67 -2.11
N HIS A 59 4.94 11.08 -1.25
CA HIS A 59 5.12 11.09 0.18
C HIS A 59 5.17 9.66 0.71
N ALA A 60 6.32 9.25 1.21
CA ALA A 60 6.46 7.96 1.88
C ALA A 60 5.89 8.06 3.30
N LEU A 61 5.02 7.11 3.63
CA LEU A 61 4.54 6.93 4.99
C LEU A 61 5.60 6.23 5.85
N PRO A 62 5.45 6.22 7.19
CA PRO A 62 6.23 5.36 8.08
C PRO A 62 6.15 3.88 7.65
N PRO A 63 6.96 2.98 8.23
CA PRO A 63 6.84 1.55 7.94
C PRO A 63 5.39 1.09 8.10
N MET A 64 4.83 0.52 7.02
CA MET A 64 3.43 0.12 6.96
C MET A 64 3.30 -1.38 6.80
N GLN A 65 2.12 -1.89 7.14
CA GLN A 65 1.64 -3.20 6.79
C GLN A 65 0.42 -3.07 5.88
N ALA A 66 0.33 -3.93 4.88
CA ALA A 66 -0.84 -4.08 4.01
C ALA A 66 -1.47 -5.46 4.19
N ASN A 67 -2.78 -5.55 3.95
CA ASN A 67 -3.59 -6.77 4.09
C ASN A 67 -3.73 -7.28 5.52
N ARG A 68 -4.89 -7.04 6.14
CA ARG A 68 -5.18 -7.44 7.53
C ARG A 68 -5.09 -8.95 7.79
N SER A 69 -5.51 -9.79 6.84
CA SER A 69 -5.57 -11.24 7.08
C SER A 69 -4.22 -11.94 6.95
N ASP A 70 -3.30 -11.34 6.19
CA ASP A 70 -1.93 -11.80 6.01
C ASP A 70 -1.04 -10.56 5.85
N PRO A 71 -0.62 -9.93 6.97
CA PRO A 71 0.11 -8.66 6.98
C PRO A 71 1.43 -8.72 6.23
N LEU A 72 1.55 -7.87 5.22
CA LEU A 72 2.77 -7.68 4.43
C LEU A 72 3.42 -6.36 4.81
N ASP A 73 4.63 -6.44 5.34
CA ASP A 73 5.48 -5.26 5.55
C ASP A 73 5.85 -4.65 4.20
N CYS A 74 5.57 -3.37 4.03
CA CYS A 74 5.87 -2.68 2.78
C CYS A 74 6.07 -1.18 2.97
N ARG A 75 6.85 -0.59 2.07
CA ARG A 75 6.91 0.86 1.91
C ARG A 75 5.66 1.34 1.18
N LEU A 76 4.83 2.13 1.86
CA LEU A 76 3.66 2.75 1.26
C LEU A 76 3.98 4.20 0.87
N VAL A 77 3.70 4.55 -0.39
CA VAL A 77 3.92 5.89 -0.93
C VAL A 77 2.62 6.44 -1.46
N LEU A 78 2.26 7.65 -1.02
CA LEU A 78 1.10 8.40 -1.48
C LEU A 78 1.51 9.33 -2.62
N TYR A 79 0.71 9.31 -3.68
CA TYR A 79 0.87 10.20 -4.83
C TYR A 79 -0.46 10.38 -5.56
N ALA A 80 -0.78 11.62 -5.89
CA ALA A 80 -1.93 12.00 -6.69
C ALA A 80 -1.47 12.90 -7.83
N LYS A 81 -1.79 12.55 -9.07
CA LYS A 81 -1.53 13.45 -10.20
C LYS A 81 -2.41 14.70 -10.07
N THR A 82 -1.87 15.86 -10.44
CA THR A 82 -2.67 17.06 -10.66
C THR A 82 -3.83 16.71 -11.60
N PRO A 83 -5.08 17.10 -11.29
CA PRO A 83 -6.20 16.88 -12.20
C PRO A 83 -5.88 17.50 -13.56
N GLN A 84 -5.58 16.66 -14.54
CA GLN A 84 -5.61 17.05 -15.94
C GLN A 84 -7.08 16.90 -16.31
N GLY A 85 -7.75 18.02 -16.59
CA GLY A 85 -9.17 18.04 -16.94
C GLY A 85 -9.54 16.92 -17.91
N ARG A 86 -10.75 16.38 -17.76
CA ARG A 86 -11.25 15.26 -18.58
C ARG A 86 -11.37 15.64 -20.05
#